data_AF-A0A433QT40-F1
#
_entry.id   AF-A0A433QT40-F1
#
_cell.length_a   1.000
_cell.length_b   1.000
_cell.length_c   1.000
_cell.angle_alpha   90.00
_cell.angle_beta   90.00
_cell.angle_gamma   90.00
#
_symmetry.space_group_name_H-M   'P 1'
#
loop_
_entity.id
_entity.type
_entity.pdbx_description
1 polymer ?
#
loop_
_entity_poly.entity_id
_entity_poly.type
_entity_poly.pdbx_seq_one_letter_code
_entity_poly.pdbx_strand_id
1 'polypeptide(L)'
;MSINRTYTGKLESRADALTLILACTSDLLRPVNPETIANKDRLVVEHGAIFVIVKDRSQRIRDDQFWSPSRRFTSGIRYYRQTTTRLYPENKVGSLTDDVYDFKDGGLIKRTFQYTSADNILYLVVSYHSSDEDRFDELTTPSTDTKFASLSKGVEQLLRNPVRSTQPKNTPHPPSSSSSTTTTSKKRPHNNDVPDSCKRKKK
;
A
#
# COMPACT_ATOMS: atom_id res chain seq x y z
N MET A 1 -17.53 -6.38 -14.77
CA MET A 1 -16.98 -5.86 -16.04
C MET A 1 -15.50 -5.54 -15.87
N SER A 2 -14.78 -5.28 -16.96
CA SER A 2 -13.36 -4.88 -16.92
C SER A 2 -13.22 -3.35 -17.01
N ILE A 3 -12.27 -2.80 -16.25
CA ILE A 3 -11.96 -1.37 -16.24
C ILE A 3 -10.79 -1.13 -17.19
N ASN A 4 -10.99 -0.24 -18.16
CA ASN A 4 -9.93 0.17 -19.08
C ASN A 4 -8.92 1.09 -18.39
N ARG A 5 -7.65 0.99 -18.82
CA ARG A 5 -6.56 1.85 -18.34
C ARG A 5 -6.82 3.32 -18.68
N THR A 6 -6.40 4.21 -17.77
CA THR A 6 -6.44 5.67 -17.96
C THR A 6 -5.34 6.14 -18.92
N TYR A 7 -4.17 5.51 -18.85
CA TYR A 7 -2.99 5.85 -19.66
C TYR A 7 -2.12 4.61 -19.90
N THR A 8 -1.27 4.65 -20.93
CA THR A 8 -0.27 3.62 -21.23
C THR A 8 1.12 4.22 -21.07
N GLY A 9 1.94 3.69 -20.17
CA GLY A 9 3.29 4.17 -19.91
C GLY A 9 3.84 3.64 -18.58
N LYS A 10 4.83 4.32 -18.02
CA LYS A 10 5.46 3.94 -16.75
C LYS A 10 5.39 5.02 -15.68
N LEU A 11 5.33 4.59 -14.42
CA LEU A 11 5.39 5.47 -13.26
C LEU A 11 6.75 5.36 -12.57
N GLU A 12 7.65 6.30 -12.82
CA GLU A 12 8.99 6.32 -12.20
C GLU A 12 9.08 7.31 -11.05
N SER A 13 8.47 8.47 -11.23
CA SER A 13 8.64 9.61 -10.37
C SER A 13 7.30 10.10 -9.82
N ARG A 14 7.40 10.92 -8.78
CA ARG A 14 6.25 11.67 -8.28
C ARG A 14 5.71 12.64 -9.33
N ALA A 15 6.58 13.20 -10.17
CA ALA A 15 6.18 14.11 -11.25
C ALA A 15 5.25 13.40 -12.26
N ASP A 16 5.52 12.14 -12.59
CA ASP A 16 4.67 11.33 -13.46
C ASP A 16 3.25 11.17 -12.91
N ALA A 17 3.14 10.81 -11.62
CA ALA A 17 1.85 10.64 -10.97
C ALA A 17 1.05 11.95 -10.93
N LEU A 18 1.72 13.06 -10.59
CA LEU A 18 1.09 14.38 -10.55
C LEU A 18 0.69 14.86 -11.95
N THR A 19 1.47 14.54 -12.97
CA THR A 19 1.13 14.83 -14.38
C THR A 19 -0.16 14.14 -14.78
N LEU A 20 -0.30 12.84 -14.47
CA LEU A 20 -1.51 12.09 -14.77
C LEU A 20 -2.74 12.59 -13.98
N ILE A 21 -2.56 12.96 -12.72
CA ILE A 21 -3.65 13.55 -11.92
C ILE A 21 -4.09 14.88 -12.52
N LEU A 22 -3.14 15.77 -12.86
CA LEU A 22 -3.45 17.06 -13.48
C LEU A 22 -4.13 16.86 -14.84
N ALA A 23 -3.66 15.91 -15.65
CA ALA A 23 -4.28 15.57 -16.92
C ALA A 23 -5.74 15.11 -16.75
N CYS A 24 -6.06 14.37 -15.68
CA CYS A 24 -7.45 14.03 -15.34
C CYS A 24 -8.26 15.25 -14.92
N THR A 25 -7.70 16.14 -14.09
CA THR A 25 -8.41 17.35 -13.64
C THR A 25 -8.57 18.41 -14.74
N SER A 26 -7.76 18.34 -15.79
CA SER A 26 -7.86 19.19 -16.98
C SER A 26 -8.61 18.50 -18.14
N ASP A 27 -9.35 17.42 -17.85
CA ASP A 27 -10.15 16.65 -18.82
C ASP A 27 -9.38 16.07 -20.02
N LEU A 28 -8.04 15.99 -19.95
CA LEU A 28 -7.19 15.38 -20.99
C LEU A 28 -7.18 13.85 -20.92
N LEU A 29 -7.49 13.30 -19.74
CA LEU A 29 -7.61 11.87 -19.46
C LEU A 29 -8.86 11.60 -18.62
N ARG A 30 -9.48 10.43 -18.78
CA ARG A 30 -10.62 10.01 -17.96
C ARG A 30 -10.15 9.19 -16.75
N PRO A 31 -10.34 9.67 -15.50
CA PRO A 31 -10.06 8.86 -14.32
C PRO A 31 -11.10 7.73 -14.19
N VAL A 32 -10.74 6.70 -13.43
CA VAL A 32 -11.67 5.64 -13.01
C VAL A 32 -12.54 6.18 -11.86
N ASN A 33 -13.85 6.07 -12.05
CA ASN A 33 -14.83 6.56 -11.08
C ASN A 33 -14.97 5.62 -9.87
N PRO A 34 -15.31 6.17 -8.68
CA PRO A 34 -15.52 5.37 -7.47
C PRO A 34 -16.62 4.29 -7.64
N GLU A 35 -17.66 4.57 -8.43
CA GLU A 35 -18.77 3.65 -8.69
C GLU A 35 -18.32 2.40 -9.42
N THR A 36 -17.43 2.53 -10.39
CA THR A 36 -16.85 1.39 -11.13
C THR A 36 -16.11 0.45 -10.17
N ILE A 37 -15.38 1.03 -9.21
CA ILE A 37 -14.72 0.25 -8.14
C ILE A 37 -15.75 -0.40 -7.21
N ALA A 38 -16.82 0.31 -6.84
CA ALA A 38 -17.89 -0.20 -5.97
C ALA A 38 -18.64 -1.39 -6.59
N ASN A 39 -18.82 -1.39 -7.91
CA ASN A 39 -19.41 -2.49 -8.69
C ASN A 39 -18.51 -3.73 -8.76
N LYS A 40 -17.34 -3.71 -8.10
CA LYS A 40 -16.36 -4.80 -8.09
C LYS A 40 -15.85 -5.14 -9.50
N ASP A 41 -15.86 -4.17 -10.39
CA ASP A 41 -15.23 -4.30 -11.70
C ASP A 41 -13.71 -4.44 -11.53
N ARG A 42 -13.09 -5.21 -12.43
CA ARG A 42 -11.68 -5.61 -12.31
C ARG A 42 -10.82 -4.75 -13.21
N LEU A 43 -9.70 -4.26 -12.68
CA LEU A 43 -8.68 -3.61 -13.51
C LEU A 43 -8.13 -4.62 -14.52
N VAL A 44 -7.94 -4.20 -15.77
CA VAL A 44 -7.15 -4.98 -16.74
C VAL A 44 -5.67 -4.81 -16.38
N VAL A 45 -5.12 -5.81 -15.70
CA VAL A 45 -3.75 -5.77 -15.18
C VAL A 45 -2.79 -6.30 -16.26
N GLU A 46 -2.09 -5.39 -16.91
CA GLU A 46 -1.16 -5.69 -17.99
C GLU A 46 0.04 -4.74 -17.99
N HIS A 47 1.07 -5.09 -18.75
CA HIS A 47 2.26 -4.26 -18.90
C HIS A 47 1.91 -2.88 -19.50
N GLY A 48 2.39 -1.81 -18.86
CA GLY A 48 2.18 -0.43 -19.27
C GLY A 48 0.84 0.16 -18.83
N ALA A 49 -0.06 -0.61 -18.21
CA ALA A 49 -1.36 -0.09 -17.79
C ALA A 49 -1.24 0.83 -16.57
N ILE A 50 -1.76 2.05 -16.71
CA ILE A 50 -1.87 3.01 -15.62
C ILE A 50 -3.33 3.43 -15.41
N PHE A 51 -3.77 3.39 -14.16
CA PHE A 51 -5.10 3.80 -13.72
C PHE A 51 -4.97 5.00 -12.77
N VAL A 52 -5.71 6.06 -13.05
CA VAL A 52 -5.92 7.17 -12.10
C VAL A 52 -7.30 6.99 -11.51
N ILE A 53 -7.37 6.65 -10.23
CA ILE A 53 -8.60 6.27 -9.55
C ILE A 53 -8.97 7.36 -8.56
N VAL A 54 -10.16 7.92 -8.68
CA VAL A 54 -10.77 8.71 -7.62
C VAL A 54 -11.41 7.73 -6.64
N LYS A 55 -11.01 7.77 -5.36
CA LYS A 55 -11.51 6.80 -4.37
C LYS A 55 -11.80 7.39 -3.01
N ASP A 56 -12.71 6.75 -2.28
CA ASP A 56 -12.80 6.93 -0.84
C ASP A 56 -11.55 6.30 -0.16
N ARG A 57 -11.10 6.88 0.96
CA ARG A 57 -9.98 6.35 1.76
C ARG A 57 -10.17 4.87 2.13
N SER A 58 -11.41 4.48 2.45
CA SER A 58 -11.79 3.13 2.89
C SER A 58 -11.83 2.09 1.76
N GLN A 59 -11.99 2.53 0.51
CA GLN A 59 -12.12 1.62 -0.63
C GLN A 59 -10.80 0.90 -0.91
N ARG A 60 -10.87 -0.43 -1.05
CA ARG A 60 -9.76 -1.28 -1.45
C ARG A 60 -9.90 -1.62 -2.93
N ILE A 61 -8.83 -1.38 -3.68
CA ILE A 61 -8.75 -1.79 -5.09
C ILE A 61 -8.38 -3.28 -5.11
N ARG A 62 -9.12 -4.07 -5.90
CA ARG A 62 -8.79 -5.46 -6.16
C ARG A 62 -8.33 -5.61 -7.60
N ASP A 63 -7.17 -6.23 -7.78
CA ASP A 63 -6.56 -6.53 -9.07
C ASP A 63 -6.35 -8.03 -9.27
N ASP A 64 -6.83 -8.85 -8.32
CA ASP A 64 -6.79 -10.32 -8.31
C ASP A 64 -5.40 -10.95 -8.55
N GLN A 65 -4.34 -10.18 -8.32
CA GLN A 65 -2.97 -10.65 -8.32
C GLN A 65 -2.44 -10.81 -6.89
N PHE A 66 -1.41 -11.62 -6.72
CA PHE A 66 -0.64 -11.69 -5.47
C PHE A 66 0.58 -10.79 -5.56
N TRP A 67 0.81 -10.04 -4.48
CA TRP A 67 1.81 -9.01 -4.42
C TRP A 67 2.65 -9.17 -3.17
N SER A 68 3.94 -8.92 -3.29
CA SER A 68 4.86 -8.79 -2.17
C SER A 68 4.43 -7.67 -1.20
N PRO A 69 4.96 -7.61 0.04
CA PRO A 69 4.73 -6.44 0.89
C PRO A 69 5.24 -5.15 0.23
N SER A 70 4.58 -4.02 0.53
CA SER A 70 4.93 -2.73 -0.07
C SER A 70 6.32 -2.27 0.34
N ARG A 71 7.12 -1.76 -0.60
CA ARG A 71 8.30 -0.94 -0.31
C ARG A 71 7.97 0.53 -0.59
N ARG A 72 8.18 1.40 0.40
CA ARG A 72 7.99 2.84 0.24
C ARG A 72 9.31 3.47 -0.14
N PHE A 73 9.31 4.26 -1.21
CA PHE A 73 10.40 5.15 -1.54
C PHE A 73 10.16 6.55 -0.96
N THR A 74 11.23 7.35 -0.83
CA THR A 74 11.16 8.75 -0.38
C THR A 74 10.24 9.60 -1.25
N SER A 75 10.04 9.22 -2.53
CA SER A 75 9.11 9.86 -3.47
C SER A 75 7.63 9.70 -3.10
N GLY A 76 7.30 8.84 -2.12
CA GLY A 76 5.92 8.48 -1.77
C GLY A 76 5.34 7.35 -2.62
N ILE A 77 6.07 6.89 -3.63
CA ILE A 77 5.68 5.73 -4.44
C ILE A 77 5.86 4.45 -3.63
N ARG A 78 4.88 3.56 -3.74
CA ARG A 78 4.91 2.21 -3.19
C ARG A 78 5.13 1.20 -4.29
N TYR A 79 6.00 0.24 -4.04
CA TYR A 79 6.40 -0.78 -5.01
C TYR A 79 6.08 -2.18 -4.51
N TYR A 80 5.66 -3.03 -5.44
CA TYR A 80 5.23 -4.41 -5.23
C TYR A 80 5.68 -5.28 -6.40
N ARG A 81 6.18 -6.49 -6.13
CA ARG A 81 6.46 -7.51 -7.15
C ARG A 81 5.38 -8.58 -7.10
N GLN A 82 4.98 -9.09 -8.26
CA GLN A 82 4.00 -10.17 -8.35
C GLN A 82 4.59 -11.48 -7.83
N THR A 83 3.79 -12.20 -7.05
CA THR A 83 4.15 -13.51 -6.52
C THR A 83 3.23 -14.59 -7.09
N THR A 84 3.69 -15.83 -7.08
CA THR A 84 2.91 -16.99 -7.52
C THR A 84 1.90 -17.42 -6.45
N THR A 85 2.20 -17.17 -5.17
CA THR A 85 1.36 -17.56 -4.03
C THR A 85 1.04 -16.37 -3.12
N ARG A 86 -0.03 -16.51 -2.31
CA ARG A 86 -0.38 -15.53 -1.25
C ARG A 86 0.48 -15.64 -0.01
N LEU A 87 1.20 -16.74 0.16
CA LEU A 87 1.78 -17.09 1.46
C LEU A 87 2.96 -16.18 1.74
N TYR A 88 2.79 -15.33 2.74
CA TYR A 88 3.91 -14.76 3.46
C TYR A 88 4.41 -15.87 4.38
N PRO A 89 5.68 -16.33 4.27
CA PRO A 89 6.20 -17.25 5.27
C PRO A 89 6.01 -16.60 6.65
N GLU A 90 5.35 -17.32 7.57
CA GLU A 90 4.84 -16.81 8.86
C GLU A 90 5.91 -16.12 9.73
N ASN A 91 7.20 -16.25 9.41
CA ASN A 91 8.32 -15.81 10.24
C ASN A 91 9.34 -14.89 9.56
N LYS A 92 9.07 -14.29 8.39
CA LYS A 92 10.06 -13.44 7.67
C LYS A 92 9.52 -12.06 7.28
N VAL A 93 9.08 -11.29 8.27
CA VAL A 93 8.65 -9.89 8.10
C VAL A 93 9.89 -8.99 7.98
N GLY A 94 10.35 -8.71 6.75
CA GLY A 94 11.35 -7.65 6.52
C GLY A 94 12.24 -7.78 5.30
N SER A 95 12.60 -9.00 4.89
CA SER A 95 13.49 -9.24 3.75
C SER A 95 12.70 -9.55 2.47
N LEU A 96 12.91 -8.79 1.38
CA LEU A 96 12.38 -9.05 0.02
C LEU A 96 13.39 -9.85 -0.81
N THR A 97 14.08 -10.77 -0.19
CA THR A 97 15.02 -11.61 -0.92
C THR A 97 14.24 -12.74 -1.60
N ASP A 98 14.74 -13.17 -2.75
CA ASP A 98 14.06 -14.19 -3.58
C ASP A 98 13.95 -15.55 -2.84
N ASP A 99 14.72 -15.78 -1.76
CA ASP A 99 14.59 -16.96 -0.88
C ASP A 99 13.38 -16.90 0.07
N VAL A 100 12.68 -15.76 0.14
CA VAL A 100 11.55 -15.53 1.05
C VAL A 100 10.21 -15.54 0.32
N TYR A 101 10.20 -15.16 -0.95
CA TYR A 101 8.98 -15.02 -1.74
C TYR A 101 9.09 -15.77 -3.05
N ASP A 102 8.03 -16.52 -3.38
CA ASP A 102 7.86 -17.14 -4.69
C ASP A 102 7.50 -16.06 -5.73
N PHE A 103 8.47 -15.23 -6.11
CA PHE A 103 8.26 -14.25 -7.17
C PHE A 103 7.98 -14.96 -8.48
N LYS A 104 7.02 -14.43 -9.23
CA LYS A 104 6.70 -14.95 -10.55
C LYS A 104 7.82 -14.55 -11.51
N ASP A 105 8.41 -15.52 -12.19
CA ASP A 105 9.36 -15.25 -13.27
C ASP A 105 8.68 -14.49 -14.42
N GLY A 106 9.33 -13.45 -14.92
CA GLY A 106 8.72 -12.47 -15.84
C GLY A 106 7.44 -11.81 -15.31
N GLY A 107 7.24 -11.79 -13.99
CA GLY A 107 6.06 -11.26 -13.33
C GLY A 107 5.88 -9.76 -13.50
N LEU A 108 4.77 -9.24 -12.97
CA LEU A 108 4.49 -7.81 -12.99
C LEU A 108 5.08 -7.10 -11.77
N ILE A 109 5.38 -5.83 -11.98
CA ILE A 109 5.61 -4.85 -10.94
C ILE A 109 4.38 -3.95 -10.87
N LYS A 110 3.90 -3.70 -9.65
CA LYS A 110 2.92 -2.65 -9.37
C LYS A 110 3.59 -1.48 -8.65
N ARG A 111 3.34 -0.27 -9.14
CA ARG A 111 3.70 0.99 -8.46
C ARG A 111 2.44 1.77 -8.14
N THR A 112 2.35 2.32 -6.93
CA THR A 112 1.22 3.15 -6.53
C THR A 112 1.64 4.47 -5.90
N PHE A 113 0.86 5.51 -6.15
CA PHE A 113 1.04 6.83 -5.56
C PHE A 113 -0.31 7.39 -5.12
N GLN A 114 -0.36 8.02 -3.94
CA GLN A 114 -1.59 8.63 -3.41
C GLN A 114 -1.41 10.12 -3.26
N TYR A 115 -2.42 10.88 -3.67
CA TYR A 115 -2.45 12.33 -3.56
C TYR A 115 -3.84 12.78 -3.12
N THR A 116 -3.90 13.71 -2.17
CA THR A 116 -5.14 14.35 -1.75
C THR A 116 -5.11 15.81 -2.20
N SER A 117 -6.08 16.21 -3.02
CA SER A 117 -6.20 17.61 -3.48
C SER A 117 -6.63 18.54 -2.34
N ALA A 118 -6.61 19.85 -2.61
CA ALA A 118 -7.11 20.86 -1.68
C ALA A 118 -8.60 20.64 -1.34
N ASP A 119 -9.40 20.20 -2.32
CA ASP A 119 -10.83 19.87 -2.17
C ASP A 119 -11.06 18.51 -1.48
N ASN A 120 -10.02 17.94 -0.87
CA ASN A 120 -10.06 16.66 -0.15
C ASN A 120 -10.44 15.44 -1.01
N ILE A 121 -10.26 15.54 -2.33
CA ILE A 121 -10.41 14.41 -3.26
C ILE A 121 -9.15 13.56 -3.20
N LEU A 122 -9.30 12.25 -2.96
CA LEU A 122 -8.19 11.30 -2.95
C LEU A 122 -8.04 10.62 -4.32
N TYR A 123 -6.90 10.89 -4.94
CA TYR A 123 -6.43 10.21 -6.15
C TYR A 123 -5.46 9.09 -5.78
N LEU A 124 -5.66 7.92 -6.39
CA LEU A 124 -4.74 6.80 -6.37
C LEU A 124 -4.29 6.52 -7.80
N VAL A 125 -3.00 6.70 -8.06
CA VAL A 125 -2.38 6.26 -9.32
C VAL A 125 -1.86 4.83 -9.09
N VAL A 126 -2.23 3.91 -9.98
CA VAL A 126 -1.76 2.51 -9.99
C VAL A 126 -1.16 2.22 -11.36
N SER A 127 0.11 1.87 -11.40
CA SER A 127 0.85 1.51 -12.61
C SER A 127 1.29 0.06 -12.54
N TYR A 128 1.15 -0.65 -13.65
CA TYR A 128 1.59 -2.03 -13.84
C TYR A 128 2.60 -2.08 -14.99
N HIS A 129 3.73 -2.73 -14.79
CA HIS A 129 4.72 -3.02 -15.86
C HIS A 129 5.34 -4.39 -15.61
N SER A 130 6.12 -4.88 -16.57
CA SER A 130 6.84 -6.14 -16.43
C SER A 130 8.05 -5.91 -15.55
N SER A 131 8.52 -6.95 -14.86
CA SER A 131 9.82 -6.92 -14.19
C SER A 131 11.01 -6.99 -15.16
N ASP A 132 10.74 -7.19 -16.45
CA ASP A 132 11.73 -7.05 -17.52
C ASP A 132 12.05 -5.55 -17.73
N GLU A 133 13.29 -5.17 -17.45
CA GLU A 133 13.76 -3.79 -17.51
C GLU A 133 13.85 -3.26 -18.95
N ASP A 134 14.17 -4.11 -19.94
CA ASP A 134 14.23 -3.67 -21.34
C ASP A 134 12.85 -3.22 -21.81
N ARG A 135 11.82 -4.01 -21.48
CA ARG A 135 10.41 -3.66 -21.75
C ARG A 135 9.95 -2.45 -20.93
N PHE A 136 10.50 -2.27 -19.74
CA PHE A 136 10.18 -1.13 -18.90
C PHE A 136 10.75 0.17 -19.49
N ASP A 137 11.94 0.13 -20.05
CA ASP A 137 12.59 1.29 -20.65
C ASP A 137 11.95 1.76 -21.96
N GLU A 138 11.26 0.85 -22.67
CA GLU A 138 10.43 1.20 -23.83
C GLU A 138 9.19 2.04 -23.47
N LEU A 139 8.71 2.00 -22.22
CA LEU A 139 7.51 2.74 -21.81
C LEU A 139 7.79 4.24 -21.64
N THR A 140 6.91 5.10 -22.14
CA THR A 140 7.00 6.54 -21.92
C THR A 140 6.65 6.93 -20.48
N THR A 141 7.40 7.86 -19.89
CA THR A 141 7.04 8.50 -18.61
C THR A 141 6.06 9.65 -18.86
N PRO A 142 4.94 9.74 -18.10
CA PRO A 142 3.96 10.82 -18.27
C PRO A 142 4.56 12.23 -18.18
N SER A 143 5.57 12.45 -17.34
CA SER A 143 6.18 13.78 -17.21
C SER A 143 7.01 14.22 -18.43
N THR A 144 7.43 13.28 -19.28
CA THR A 144 8.19 13.58 -20.52
C THR A 144 7.32 13.53 -21.77
N ASP A 145 6.10 13.00 -21.67
CA ASP A 145 5.16 12.94 -22.77
C ASP A 145 4.71 14.36 -23.19
N THR A 146 5.02 14.72 -24.44
CA THR A 146 4.67 16.01 -25.04
C THR A 146 3.17 16.34 -24.97
N LYS A 147 2.29 15.32 -24.89
CA LYS A 147 0.84 15.50 -24.70
C LYS A 147 0.51 16.30 -23.43
N PHE A 148 1.38 16.26 -22.42
CA PHE A 148 1.16 16.91 -21.12
C PHE A 148 2.08 18.12 -20.88
N ALA A 149 2.80 18.60 -21.89
CA ALA A 149 3.75 19.70 -21.76
C ALA A 149 3.13 20.97 -21.14
N SER A 150 1.86 21.25 -21.44
CA SER A 150 1.10 22.38 -20.90
C SER A 150 0.87 22.31 -19.39
N LEU A 151 1.00 21.13 -18.77
CA LEU A 151 0.77 20.92 -17.33
C LEU A 151 2.03 21.10 -16.47
N SER A 152 3.21 21.20 -17.09
CA SER A 152 4.52 21.26 -16.41
C SER A 152 4.56 22.24 -15.23
N LYS A 153 4.10 23.48 -15.43
CA LYS A 153 4.05 24.50 -14.36
C LYS A 153 3.19 24.08 -13.17
N GLY A 154 2.07 23.40 -13.41
CA GLY A 154 1.20 22.87 -12.36
C GLY A 154 1.86 21.73 -11.60
N VAL A 155 2.55 20.82 -12.32
CA VAL A 155 3.31 19.71 -11.72
C VAL A 155 4.38 20.26 -10.77
N GLU A 156 5.17 21.24 -11.21
CA GLU A 156 6.20 21.90 -10.40
C GLU A 156 5.65 22.53 -9.14
N GLN A 157 4.46 23.13 -9.20
CA GLN A 157 3.81 23.69 -8.02
C GLN A 157 3.41 22.59 -7.02
N LEU A 158 2.84 21.48 -7.50
CA LEU A 158 2.42 20.37 -6.65
C LEU A 158 3.59 19.58 -6.05
N LEU A 159 4.74 19.54 -6.72
CA LEU A 159 5.96 18.88 -6.23
C LEU A 159 6.52 19.54 -4.97
N ARG A 160 6.36 20.86 -4.80
CA ARG A 160 6.79 21.61 -3.61
C ARG A 160 6.09 21.17 -2.33
N ASN A 161 4.88 20.59 -2.44
CA ASN A 161 4.18 20.06 -1.28
C ASN A 161 4.92 18.82 -0.76
N PRO A 162 5.18 18.67 0.55
CA PRO A 162 5.87 17.50 1.08
C PRO A 162 5.03 16.23 0.90
N VAL A 163 5.70 15.11 0.68
CA VAL A 163 5.04 13.79 0.70
C VAL A 163 4.56 13.54 2.12
N ARG A 164 3.25 13.44 2.32
CA ARG A 164 2.67 13.20 3.65
C ARG A 164 3.03 11.77 4.08
N SER A 165 4.04 11.64 4.93
CA SER A 165 4.43 10.36 5.52
C SER A 165 3.26 9.86 6.37
N THR A 166 2.59 8.80 5.92
CA THR A 166 1.66 8.05 6.78
C THR A 166 2.49 7.16 7.71
N GLN A 167 3.23 7.76 8.62
CA GLN A 167 3.63 7.09 9.86
C GLN A 167 2.39 7.11 10.76
N PRO A 168 2.01 5.99 11.41
CA PRO A 168 1.04 6.07 12.49
C PRO A 168 1.61 7.06 13.51
N LYS A 169 0.86 8.11 13.82
CA LYS A 169 1.19 8.96 14.97
C LYS A 169 1.21 8.01 16.18
N ASN A 170 2.34 7.88 16.85
CA ASN A 170 2.38 7.31 18.19
C ASN A 170 1.46 8.18 19.04
N THR A 171 0.23 7.73 19.25
CA THR A 171 -0.67 8.30 20.25
C THR A 171 -0.02 8.05 21.61
N PRO A 172 0.26 9.09 22.41
CA PRO A 172 0.67 8.90 23.79
C PRO A 172 -0.41 8.08 24.49
N HIS A 173 -0.04 6.91 25.02
CA HIS A 173 -0.91 6.18 25.94
C HIS A 173 -1.20 7.11 27.13
N PRO A 174 -2.46 7.25 27.57
CA PRO A 174 -2.76 7.95 28.81
C PRO A 174 -2.04 7.22 29.96
N PRO A 175 -1.49 7.96 30.96
CA PRO A 175 -0.88 7.31 32.11
C PRO A 175 -1.94 6.48 32.83
N SER A 176 -1.62 5.21 33.07
CA SER A 176 -2.42 4.31 33.89
C SER A 176 -2.57 4.92 35.28
N SER A 177 -3.77 5.43 35.58
CA SER A 177 -4.15 5.83 36.93
C SER A 177 -4.23 4.59 37.81
N SER A 178 -3.21 4.40 38.64
CA SER A 178 -3.28 3.51 39.80
C SER A 178 -4.30 4.08 40.79
N SER A 179 -5.53 3.57 40.77
CA SER A 179 -6.50 3.79 41.84
C SER A 179 -6.45 2.62 42.81
N SER A 180 -5.79 2.86 43.93
CA SER A 180 -5.93 2.14 45.19
C SER A 180 -7.38 2.17 45.67
N THR A 181 -7.96 1.00 45.98
CA THR A 181 -9.15 0.92 46.83
C THR A 181 -8.97 -0.16 47.89
N THR A 182 -8.95 0.32 49.12
CA THR A 182 -8.95 -0.38 50.40
C THR A 182 -10.38 -0.82 50.74
N THR A 183 -10.60 -2.08 51.14
CA THR A 183 -11.76 -2.46 51.99
C THR A 183 -11.55 -3.81 52.71
N THR A 184 -11.15 -3.69 53.99
CA THR A 184 -11.55 -4.46 55.20
C THR A 184 -12.25 -5.84 55.11
N SER A 185 -11.51 -6.87 55.56
CA SER A 185 -11.76 -7.85 56.64
C SER A 185 -13.12 -8.59 56.83
N LYS A 186 -13.08 -9.94 56.77
CA LYS A 186 -13.63 -10.85 57.82
C LYS A 186 -13.15 -12.32 57.70
N LYS A 187 -12.38 -12.77 58.71
CA LYS A 187 -12.34 -14.07 59.46
C LYS A 187 -13.19 -15.24 58.91
N ARG A 188 -12.82 -16.55 58.93
CA ARG A 188 -11.83 -17.39 59.65
C ARG A 188 -11.93 -18.86 59.05
N PRO A 189 -11.37 -19.95 59.64
CA PRO A 189 -10.13 -20.65 59.26
C PRO A 189 -10.32 -22.12 58.78
N HIS A 190 -9.27 -22.78 58.27
CA HIS A 190 -8.72 -23.99 58.92
C HIS A 190 -7.38 -24.45 58.30
N ASN A 191 -6.49 -24.80 59.22
CA ASN A 191 -5.21 -25.51 59.15
C ASN A 191 -5.22 -26.79 58.28
N ASN A 192 -4.11 -27.09 57.59
CA ASN A 192 -3.25 -28.24 57.91
C ASN A 192 -2.01 -28.33 56.98
N ASP A 193 -0.90 -28.66 57.64
CA ASP A 193 0.46 -28.97 57.21
C ASP A 193 0.63 -30.13 56.20
N VAL A 194 1.56 -29.94 55.22
CA VAL A 194 2.79 -30.75 54.88
C VAL A 194 2.66 -32.27 54.54
N PRO A 195 3.58 -32.98 53.80
CA PRO A 195 4.63 -32.63 52.81
C PRO A 195 4.59 -33.40 51.45
N ASP A 196 5.33 -32.81 50.51
CA ASP A 196 6.34 -33.36 49.56
C ASP A 196 6.77 -34.85 49.64
N SER A 197 6.56 -35.61 48.54
CA SER A 197 7.59 -36.42 47.84
C SER A 197 6.98 -37.43 46.87
N CYS A 198 7.35 -37.36 45.59
CA CYS A 198 7.40 -38.56 44.75
C CYS A 198 8.44 -38.42 43.62
N LYS A 199 9.67 -38.85 43.90
CA LYS A 199 10.58 -39.39 42.90
C LYS A 199 10.50 -40.91 42.94
N ARG A 200 10.22 -41.56 41.82
CA ARG A 200 10.73 -42.93 41.60
C ARG A 200 11.02 -43.19 40.12
N LYS A 201 12.30 -43.53 39.91
CA LYS A 201 12.93 -43.91 38.64
C LYS A 201 12.43 -45.28 38.18
N LYS A 202 12.42 -45.45 36.86
CA LYS A 202 12.43 -46.72 36.13
C LYS A 202 13.58 -47.63 36.61
N LYS A 203 13.25 -48.88 36.95
CA LYS A 203 13.74 -50.05 36.23
C LYS A 203 12.72 -51.18 36.38
#